data_AF-A0A7K3NRN4-F1
#
_entry.id   AF-A0A7K3NRN4-F1
#
_cell.length_a   1.000
_cell.length_b   1.000
_cell.length_c   1.000
_cell.angle_alpha   90.00
_cell.angle_beta   90.00
_cell.angle_gamma   90.00
#
_symmetry.space_group_name_H-M   'P 1'
#
loop_
_entity.id
_entity.type
_entity.pdbx_description
1 polymer ?
#
loop_
_entity_poly.entity_id
_entity_poly.type
_entity_poly.pdbx_seq_one_letter_code
_entity_poly.pdbx_strand_id
1 'polypeptide(L)'
;MADEEPAVRAALAHYHILSLRPLSGAYPLAARLAEAVILQAAGRVFESCLMSEYYLRHAAAYESLSPKHPDLRQSGPGQDSGPAGGDDPTRFVAFCLDGLVWGGREVEERIAEGLRQVVLERHYEELRQARQVTARQHALLRLLLDVQALPVGIQALCRVSPFSLLYGRASEQTARRDLKRLSGMGLLAPSPGGFVLNRRVLCGEGGVS
;
A
#
# COMPACT_ATOMS: atom_id res chain seq x y z
N MET A 1 8.86 -19.03 -26.22
CA MET A 1 8.50 -17.81 -25.45
C MET A 1 7.05 -17.35 -25.63
N ALA A 2 6.30 -17.78 -26.66
CA ALA A 2 4.88 -17.40 -26.80
C ALA A 2 3.97 -18.14 -25.79
N ASP A 3 4.34 -19.35 -25.37
CA ASP A 3 3.59 -20.22 -24.44
C ASP A 3 3.84 -19.95 -22.94
N GLU A 4 4.79 -19.08 -22.61
CA GLU A 4 5.10 -18.77 -21.20
C GLU A 4 4.03 -17.84 -20.61
N GLU A 5 3.76 -18.00 -19.31
CA GLU A 5 2.89 -17.10 -18.56
C GLU A 5 3.45 -15.65 -18.67
N PRO A 6 2.60 -14.63 -18.93
CA PRO A 6 3.08 -13.30 -19.26
C PRO A 6 4.00 -12.65 -18.22
N ALA A 7 3.85 -12.96 -16.93
CA ALA A 7 4.73 -12.44 -15.89
C ALA A 7 6.12 -13.10 -15.94
N VAL A 8 6.19 -14.41 -16.16
CA VAL A 8 7.47 -15.11 -16.39
C VAL A 8 8.19 -14.52 -17.61
N ARG A 9 7.45 -14.30 -18.71
CA ARG A 9 8.00 -13.67 -19.92
C ARG A 9 8.50 -12.25 -19.67
N ALA A 10 7.77 -11.45 -18.89
CA ALA A 10 8.17 -10.09 -18.55
C ALA A 10 9.46 -10.07 -17.71
N ALA A 11 9.55 -10.95 -16.70
CA ALA A 11 10.74 -11.08 -15.85
C ALA A 11 11.96 -11.58 -16.62
N LEU A 12 11.78 -12.53 -17.55
CA LEU A 12 12.86 -13.01 -18.42
C LEU A 12 13.33 -11.92 -19.38
N ALA A 13 12.41 -11.15 -19.97
CA ALA A 13 12.76 -10.02 -20.82
C ALA A 13 13.57 -8.97 -20.04
N HIS A 14 13.15 -8.67 -18.82
CA HIS A 14 13.89 -7.79 -17.91
C HIS A 14 15.30 -8.33 -17.66
N TYR A 15 15.42 -9.58 -17.25
CA TYR A 15 16.70 -10.24 -16.98
C TYR A 15 17.63 -10.18 -18.18
N HIS A 16 17.16 -10.59 -19.36
CA HIS A 16 17.97 -10.61 -20.56
C HIS A 16 18.40 -9.21 -21.01
N ILE A 17 17.55 -8.19 -20.89
CA ILE A 17 17.95 -6.81 -21.19
C ILE A 17 19.06 -6.35 -20.24
N LEU A 18 19.03 -6.74 -18.96
CA LEU A 18 20.11 -6.44 -18.03
C LEU A 18 21.43 -7.14 -18.40
N SER A 19 21.38 -8.33 -19.00
CA SER A 19 22.57 -9.11 -19.37
C SER A 19 23.33 -8.58 -20.60
N LEU A 20 22.73 -7.74 -21.46
CA LEU A 20 23.33 -7.22 -22.70
C LEU A 20 24.18 -5.96 -22.42
N ARG A 21 25.54 -5.93 -22.46
CA ARG A 21 26.28 -4.64 -22.37
C ARG A 21 27.63 -4.53 -23.12
N PRO A 22 28.00 -3.33 -23.65
CA PRO A 22 27.83 -2.01 -23.00
C PRO A 22 27.50 -0.75 -23.86
N LEU A 23 26.41 -0.01 -23.57
CA LEU A 23 26.22 1.42 -23.98
C LEU A 23 25.30 2.25 -23.02
N SER A 24 25.85 3.14 -22.18
CA SER A 24 25.15 4.08 -21.24
C SER A 24 24.34 3.55 -20.02
N GLY A 25 24.20 4.32 -18.93
CA GLY A 25 23.51 3.95 -17.66
C GLY A 25 21.99 3.70 -17.72
N ALA A 26 21.38 3.61 -18.91
CA ALA A 26 19.92 3.57 -19.10
C ALA A 26 19.29 2.15 -19.13
N TYR A 27 20.06 1.07 -19.06
CA TYR A 27 19.54 -0.31 -19.15
C TYR A 27 18.55 -0.72 -18.05
N PRO A 28 18.73 -0.34 -16.76
CA PRO A 28 17.73 -0.64 -15.74
C PRO A 28 16.37 0.01 -16.03
N LEU A 29 16.35 1.14 -16.75
CA LEU A 29 15.11 1.77 -17.20
C LEU A 29 14.52 1.01 -18.39
N ALA A 30 15.33 0.64 -19.37
CA ALA A 30 14.89 -0.12 -20.54
C ALA A 30 14.32 -1.50 -20.16
N ALA A 31 14.94 -2.18 -19.20
CA ALA A 31 14.48 -3.47 -18.70
C ALA A 31 13.11 -3.35 -18.01
N ARG A 32 12.95 -2.37 -17.11
CA ARG A 32 11.68 -2.05 -16.45
C ARG A 32 10.59 -1.63 -17.44
N LEU A 33 10.95 -0.88 -18.48
CA LEU A 33 10.00 -0.48 -19.52
C LEU A 33 9.52 -1.69 -20.33
N ALA A 34 10.43 -2.57 -20.73
CA ALA A 34 10.06 -3.78 -21.46
C ALA A 34 9.17 -4.70 -20.61
N GLU A 35 9.52 -4.89 -19.33
CA GLU A 35 8.67 -5.58 -18.36
C GLU A 35 7.27 -4.97 -18.31
N ALA A 36 7.18 -3.65 -18.10
CA ALA A 36 5.90 -2.96 -17.99
C ALA A 36 5.05 -3.11 -19.26
N VAL A 37 5.65 -3.01 -20.45
CA VAL A 37 4.95 -3.18 -21.72
C VAL A 37 4.39 -4.60 -21.86
N ILE A 38 5.15 -5.62 -21.50
CA ILE A 38 4.69 -7.02 -21.59
C ILE A 38 3.54 -7.27 -20.61
N LEU A 39 3.64 -6.76 -19.39
CA LEU A 39 2.59 -6.88 -18.37
C LEU A 39 1.30 -6.14 -18.79
N GLN A 40 1.43 -4.91 -19.30
CA GLN A 40 0.28 -4.12 -19.77
C GLN A 40 -0.41 -4.76 -20.97
N ALA A 41 0.35 -5.30 -21.92
CA ALA A 41 -0.21 -6.05 -23.05
C ALA A 41 -0.99 -7.29 -22.62
N ALA A 42 -0.69 -7.84 -21.44
CA ALA A 42 -1.40 -8.95 -20.81
C ALA A 42 -2.56 -8.51 -19.89
N GLY A 43 -2.89 -7.21 -19.82
CA GLY A 43 -3.94 -6.67 -18.97
C GLY A 43 -3.54 -6.45 -17.50
N ARG A 44 -2.27 -6.66 -17.13
CA ARG A 44 -1.73 -6.46 -15.78
C ARG A 44 -1.26 -5.02 -15.56
N VAL A 45 -2.16 -4.07 -15.81
CA VAL A 45 -1.82 -2.64 -15.83
C VAL A 45 -1.40 -2.15 -14.44
N PHE A 46 -2.13 -2.53 -13.39
CA PHE A 46 -1.86 -2.03 -12.05
C PHE A 46 -0.58 -2.59 -11.45
N GLU A 47 -0.35 -3.90 -11.63
CA GLU A 47 0.86 -4.56 -11.15
C GLU A 47 2.09 -4.00 -11.87
N SER A 48 2.00 -3.73 -13.19
CA SER A 48 3.08 -3.11 -13.96
C SER A 48 3.53 -1.74 -13.41
N CYS A 49 2.59 -0.93 -12.93
CA CYS A 49 2.88 0.38 -12.36
C CYS A 49 3.59 0.29 -11.01
N LEU A 50 3.32 -0.77 -10.24
CA LEU A 50 3.86 -0.95 -8.89
C LEU A 50 5.22 -1.66 -8.86
N MET A 51 5.61 -2.36 -9.94
CA MET A 51 6.93 -3.02 -10.00
C MET A 51 8.09 -2.03 -9.79
N SER A 52 7.99 -0.81 -10.33
CA SER A 52 9.02 0.21 -10.12
C SER A 52 9.17 0.59 -8.64
N GLU A 53 8.06 0.66 -7.89
CA GLU A 53 8.08 0.90 -6.45
C GLU A 53 8.66 -0.30 -5.70
N TYR A 54 8.28 -1.52 -6.08
CA TYR A 54 8.79 -2.76 -5.50
C TYR A 54 10.32 -2.84 -5.61
N TYR A 55 10.88 -2.54 -6.78
CA TYR A 55 12.33 -2.52 -7.00
C TYR A 55 13.05 -1.47 -6.16
N LEU A 56 12.47 -0.29 -5.98
CA LEU A 56 13.04 0.75 -5.13
C LEU A 56 13.06 0.33 -3.66
N ARG A 57 11.97 -0.28 -3.17
CA ARG A 57 11.87 -0.80 -1.79
C ARG A 57 12.86 -1.94 -1.53
N HIS A 58 13.18 -2.73 -2.55
CA HIS A 58 14.07 -3.89 -2.46
C HIS A 58 15.37 -3.72 -3.27
N ALA A 59 15.90 -2.50 -3.33
CA ALA A 59 17.02 -2.14 -4.21
C ALA A 59 18.25 -3.05 -4.05
N ALA A 60 18.61 -3.40 -2.81
CA ALA A 60 19.75 -4.28 -2.53
C ALA A 60 19.54 -5.70 -3.08
N ALA A 61 18.32 -6.26 -2.90
CA ALA A 61 17.98 -7.57 -3.43
C ALA A 61 17.97 -7.55 -4.97
N TYR A 62 17.32 -6.53 -5.56
CA TYR A 62 17.26 -6.32 -7.00
C TYR A 62 18.66 -6.22 -7.64
N GLU A 63 19.57 -5.45 -7.04
CA GLU A 63 20.95 -5.34 -7.50
C GLU A 63 21.71 -6.67 -7.36
N SER A 64 21.55 -7.37 -6.24
CA SER A 64 22.26 -8.63 -5.99
C SER A 64 21.84 -9.78 -6.93
N LEU A 65 20.57 -9.79 -7.34
CA LEU A 65 19.96 -10.80 -8.20
C LEU A 65 20.06 -10.46 -9.69
N SER A 66 20.39 -9.22 -10.03
CA SER A 66 20.59 -8.80 -11.41
C SER A 66 21.79 -9.55 -12.02
N PRO A 67 21.72 -9.95 -13.29
CA PRO A 67 22.82 -10.66 -13.95
C PRO A 67 24.10 -9.83 -13.92
N LYS A 68 25.20 -10.46 -13.51
CA LYS A 68 26.52 -9.82 -13.44
C LYS A 68 27.33 -10.16 -14.69
N HIS A 69 27.89 -9.13 -15.31
CA HIS A 69 28.70 -9.30 -16.51
C HIS A 69 29.90 -10.24 -16.26
N PRO A 70 30.25 -11.14 -17.20
CA PRO A 70 31.42 -12.01 -17.08
C PRO A 70 32.74 -11.26 -16.82
N ASP A 71 32.93 -10.05 -17.34
CA ASP A 71 34.14 -9.24 -17.05
C ASP A 71 34.21 -8.71 -15.61
N LEU A 72 33.07 -8.61 -14.91
CA LEU A 72 33.02 -8.34 -13.46
C LEU A 72 33.21 -9.62 -12.62
N ARG A 73 33.35 -10.80 -13.25
CA ARG A 73 33.67 -12.07 -12.58
C ARG A 73 35.18 -12.25 -12.32
N GLN A 74 36.01 -11.25 -12.63
CA GLN A 74 37.42 -11.15 -12.20
C GLN A 74 37.46 -10.62 -10.75
N SER A 75 38.07 -11.19 -9.71
CA SER A 75 39.03 -12.29 -9.57
C SER A 75 39.02 -12.76 -8.11
N GLY A 76 38.79 -14.06 -7.87
CA GLY A 76 39.22 -14.73 -6.65
C GLY A 76 40.01 -15.98 -7.07
N PRO A 77 41.26 -16.18 -6.62
CA PRO A 77 42.03 -17.34 -7.02
C PRO A 77 41.40 -18.58 -6.37
N GLY A 78 40.83 -19.48 -7.18
CA GLY A 78 40.41 -20.81 -6.71
C GLY A 78 38.96 -21.23 -6.97
N GLN A 79 38.22 -20.62 -7.91
CA GLN A 79 36.95 -21.21 -8.37
C GLN A 79 37.10 -21.75 -9.78
N ASP A 80 37.05 -23.08 -9.85
CA ASP A 80 37.18 -23.89 -11.06
C ASP A 80 36.17 -23.47 -12.13
N SER A 81 36.71 -23.10 -13.28
CA SER A 81 35.99 -22.90 -14.54
C SER A 81 35.50 -24.26 -15.09
N GLY A 82 34.39 -24.76 -14.55
CA GLY A 82 33.61 -25.84 -15.17
C GLY A 82 32.66 -25.29 -16.26
N PRO A 83 32.33 -26.05 -17.33
CA PRO A 83 31.48 -25.59 -18.42
C PRO A 83 29.96 -25.65 -18.09
N ALA A 84 29.53 -25.16 -16.92
CA ALA A 84 28.17 -25.43 -16.41
C ALA A 84 27.48 -24.31 -15.58
N GLY A 85 27.91 -23.05 -15.69
CA GLY A 85 27.35 -21.93 -14.90
C GLY A 85 26.59 -20.91 -15.74
N GLY A 86 25.59 -21.34 -16.50
CA GLY A 86 24.66 -20.43 -17.15
C GLY A 86 24.04 -19.50 -16.09
N ASP A 87 23.97 -18.21 -16.40
CA ASP A 87 23.28 -17.17 -15.62
C ASP A 87 21.83 -17.65 -15.37
N ASP A 88 21.59 -18.33 -14.24
CA ASP A 88 20.29 -18.93 -13.91
C ASP A 88 19.32 -17.81 -13.53
N PRO A 89 18.31 -17.50 -14.37
CA PRO A 89 17.38 -16.43 -14.10
C PRO A 89 16.39 -16.78 -13.01
N THR A 90 16.33 -18.03 -12.53
CA THR A 90 15.28 -18.53 -11.63
C THR A 90 15.09 -17.65 -10.40
N ARG A 91 16.18 -17.23 -9.74
CA ARG A 91 16.09 -16.38 -8.54
C ARG A 91 15.60 -14.96 -8.86
N PHE A 92 15.99 -14.42 -10.02
CA PHE A 92 15.53 -13.12 -10.47
C PHE A 92 14.06 -13.15 -10.86
N VAL A 93 13.64 -14.19 -11.59
CA VAL A 93 12.23 -14.40 -11.97
C VAL A 93 11.37 -14.56 -10.74
N ALA A 94 11.77 -15.37 -9.76
CA ALA A 94 11.04 -15.52 -8.49
C ALA A 94 10.86 -14.16 -7.78
N PHE A 95 11.92 -13.35 -7.72
CA PHE A 95 11.86 -12.01 -7.15
C PHE A 95 10.88 -11.08 -7.89
N CYS A 96 10.84 -11.11 -9.24
CA CYS A 96 9.85 -10.34 -10.00
C CYS A 96 8.42 -10.82 -9.73
N LEU A 97 8.19 -12.14 -9.65
CA LEU A 97 6.88 -12.71 -9.34
C LEU A 97 6.40 -12.33 -7.93
N ASP A 98 7.30 -12.34 -6.94
CA ASP A 98 7.00 -11.84 -5.59
C ASP A 98 6.58 -10.36 -5.63
N GLY A 99 7.24 -9.56 -6.47
CA GLY A 99 6.88 -8.16 -6.70
C GLY A 99 5.48 -8.00 -7.29
N LEU A 100 5.08 -8.86 -8.21
CA LEU A 100 3.73 -8.83 -8.80
C LEU A 100 2.66 -9.26 -7.79
N VAL A 101 2.94 -10.29 -6.97
CA VAL A 101 2.04 -10.70 -5.88
C VAL A 101 1.88 -9.57 -4.87
N TRP A 102 2.99 -8.92 -4.50
CA TRP A 102 2.96 -7.73 -3.63
C TRP A 102 2.14 -6.60 -4.26
N GLY A 103 2.35 -6.29 -5.54
CA GLY A 103 1.60 -5.28 -6.26
C GLY A 103 0.09 -5.56 -6.31
N GLY A 104 -0.29 -6.82 -6.55
CA GLY A 104 -1.70 -7.23 -6.51
C GLY A 104 -2.36 -6.98 -5.15
N ARG A 105 -1.66 -7.33 -4.06
CA ARG A 105 -2.15 -7.08 -2.69
C ARG A 105 -2.27 -5.60 -2.37
N GLU A 106 -1.30 -4.78 -2.77
CA GLU A 106 -1.36 -3.33 -2.58
C GLU A 106 -2.56 -2.70 -3.31
N VAL A 107 -2.86 -3.16 -4.53
CA VAL A 107 -4.04 -2.71 -5.28
C VAL A 107 -5.32 -3.10 -4.57
N GLU A 108 -5.43 -4.35 -4.14
CA GLU A 108 -6.57 -4.85 -3.38
C GLU A 108 -6.80 -4.02 -2.11
N GLU A 109 -5.74 -3.78 -1.32
CA GLU A 109 -5.81 -3.01 -0.09
C GLU A 109 -6.23 -1.55 -0.34
N ARG A 110 -5.66 -0.90 -1.37
CA ARG A 110 -6.03 0.48 -1.74
C ARG A 110 -7.49 0.58 -2.21
N ILE A 111 -7.96 -0.37 -3.01
CA ILE A 111 -9.37 -0.43 -3.44
C ILE A 111 -10.28 -0.65 -2.25
N ALA A 112 -9.96 -1.63 -1.39
CA ALA A 112 -10.74 -1.94 -0.20
C ALA A 112 -10.82 -0.73 0.75
N GLU A 113 -9.72 -0.01 0.94
CA GLU A 113 -9.69 1.19 1.78
C GLU A 113 -10.49 2.35 1.17
N GLY A 114 -10.38 2.58 -0.14
CA GLY A 114 -11.19 3.58 -0.84
C GLY A 114 -12.69 3.28 -0.77
N LEU A 115 -13.08 2.03 -1.01
CA LEU A 115 -14.47 1.59 -0.85
C LEU A 115 -14.96 1.76 0.57
N ARG A 116 -14.15 1.37 1.56
CA ARG A 116 -14.49 1.53 2.98
C ARG A 116 -14.72 3.00 3.34
N GLN A 117 -13.88 3.90 2.85
CA GLN A 117 -14.07 5.33 3.05
C GLN A 117 -15.40 5.81 2.47
N VAL A 118 -15.68 5.52 1.19
CA VAL A 118 -16.93 5.93 0.53
C VAL A 118 -18.18 5.41 1.26
N VAL A 119 -18.15 4.14 1.67
CA VAL A 119 -19.26 3.52 2.38
C VAL A 119 -19.46 4.15 3.77
N LEU A 120 -18.39 4.45 4.49
CA LEU A 120 -18.48 5.14 5.79
C LEU A 120 -18.99 6.58 5.66
N GLU A 121 -18.52 7.33 4.66
CA GLU A 121 -19.03 8.68 4.37
C GLU A 121 -20.54 8.67 4.15
N ARG A 122 -21.00 7.71 3.32
CA ARG A 122 -22.42 7.54 3.04
C ARG A 122 -23.20 7.19 4.31
N HIS A 123 -22.70 6.26 5.10
CA HIS A 123 -23.34 5.85 6.35
C HIS A 123 -23.47 7.00 7.34
N TYR A 124 -22.44 7.83 7.50
CA TYR A 124 -22.50 8.99 8.40
C TYR A 124 -23.52 10.03 7.95
N GLU A 125 -23.64 10.26 6.64
CA GLU A 125 -24.65 11.15 6.09
C GLU A 125 -26.07 10.59 6.31
N GLU A 126 -26.27 9.28 6.18
CA GLU A 126 -27.55 8.63 6.51
C GLU A 126 -27.91 8.78 8.00
N LEU A 127 -26.95 8.57 8.91
CA LEU A 127 -27.13 8.80 10.35
C LEU A 127 -27.52 10.25 10.65
N ARG A 128 -26.94 11.21 9.92
CA ARG A 128 -27.26 12.64 10.06
C ARG A 128 -28.68 12.93 9.56
N GLN A 129 -29.05 12.41 8.39
CA GLN A 129 -30.39 12.58 7.81
C GLN A 129 -31.47 11.97 8.71
N ALA A 130 -31.19 10.81 9.30
CA ALA A 130 -32.04 10.15 10.29
C ALA A 130 -32.03 10.85 11.67
N ARG A 131 -31.30 11.95 11.85
CA ARG A 131 -31.12 12.70 13.12
C ARG A 131 -30.57 11.84 14.26
N GLN A 132 -29.88 10.74 13.95
CA GLN A 132 -29.22 9.87 14.93
C GLN A 132 -27.90 10.46 15.42
N VAL A 133 -27.26 11.31 14.61
CA VAL A 133 -26.10 12.13 15.00
C VAL A 133 -26.37 13.61 14.76
N THR A 134 -25.77 14.47 15.59
CA THR A 134 -25.85 15.93 15.41
C THR A 134 -24.93 16.41 14.29
N ALA A 135 -25.16 17.63 13.78
CA ALA A 135 -24.27 18.23 12.76
C ALA A 135 -22.79 18.30 13.22
N ARG A 136 -22.54 18.58 14.51
CA ARG A 136 -21.19 18.60 15.09
C ARG A 136 -20.56 17.21 15.13
N GLN A 137 -21.32 16.20 15.56
CA GLN A 137 -20.85 14.81 15.60
C GLN A 137 -20.57 14.27 14.20
N HIS A 138 -21.42 14.59 13.23
CA HIS A 138 -21.20 14.27 11.82
C HIS A 138 -19.92 14.92 11.28
N ALA A 139 -19.71 16.22 11.54
CA ALA A 139 -18.50 16.91 11.13
C ALA A 139 -17.24 16.30 11.77
N LEU A 140 -17.32 15.87 13.05
CA LEU A 140 -16.22 15.16 13.70
C LEU A 140 -15.91 13.83 13.01
N LEU A 141 -16.92 13.02 12.71
CA LEU A 141 -16.73 11.73 12.03
C LEU A 141 -16.06 11.89 10.66
N ARG A 142 -16.45 12.94 9.90
CA ARG A 142 -15.79 13.28 8.64
C ARG A 142 -14.32 13.66 8.82
N LEU A 143 -14.02 14.55 9.78
CA LEU A 143 -12.63 14.91 10.08
C LEU A 143 -11.79 13.69 10.50
N LEU A 144 -12.35 12.80 11.32
CA LEU A 144 -11.66 11.57 11.75
C LEU A 144 -11.43 10.59 10.61
N LEU A 145 -12.30 10.59 9.60
CA LEU A 145 -12.15 9.75 8.41
C LEU A 145 -10.97 10.21 7.55
N ASP A 146 -10.79 11.54 7.43
CA ASP A 146 -9.73 12.19 6.65
C ASP A 146 -8.36 12.14 7.33
N VAL A 147 -8.27 12.40 8.64
CA VAL A 147 -6.99 12.59 9.36
C VAL A 147 -6.22 11.27 9.61
N GLN A 148 -6.86 10.12 9.43
CA GLN A 148 -6.33 8.76 9.64
C GLN A 148 -5.68 8.48 11.01
N ALA A 149 -6.16 7.42 11.66
CA ALA A 149 -5.49 6.61 12.70
C ALA A 149 -5.00 7.27 14.01
N LEU A 150 -5.10 8.58 14.21
CA LEU A 150 -4.70 9.21 15.48
C LEU A 150 -5.79 9.03 16.56
N PRO A 151 -5.45 8.51 17.76
CA PRO A 151 -6.35 8.54 18.90
C PRO A 151 -6.69 9.98 19.26
N VAL A 152 -7.98 10.28 19.32
CA VAL A 152 -8.47 11.61 19.67
C VAL A 152 -9.03 11.60 21.09
N GLY A 153 -8.32 12.32 21.97
CA GLY A 153 -8.76 12.61 23.33
C GLY A 153 -9.51 13.94 23.43
N ILE A 154 -10.12 14.20 24.60
CA ILE A 154 -10.86 15.44 24.88
C ILE A 154 -9.96 16.68 24.70
N GLN A 155 -8.73 16.63 25.20
CA GLN A 155 -7.78 17.73 25.06
C GLN A 155 -7.42 18.01 23.60
N ALA A 156 -7.26 16.95 22.78
CA ALA A 156 -7.03 17.09 21.35
C ALA A 156 -8.23 17.75 20.64
N LEU A 157 -9.47 17.34 20.98
CA LEU A 157 -10.68 17.94 20.41
C LEU A 157 -10.77 19.44 20.67
N CYS A 158 -10.52 19.87 21.91
CA CYS A 158 -10.72 21.25 22.29
C CYS A 158 -9.59 22.17 21.87
N ARG A 159 -8.34 21.67 21.76
CA ARG A 159 -7.15 22.52 21.63
C ARG A 159 -6.37 22.33 20.33
N VAL A 160 -6.53 21.22 19.63
CA VAL A 160 -5.69 20.88 18.47
C VAL A 160 -6.49 21.07 17.17
N SER A 161 -5.89 21.74 16.19
CA SER A 161 -6.44 21.87 14.84
C SER A 161 -6.36 20.52 14.11
N PRO A 162 -7.37 20.09 13.33
CA PRO A 162 -8.58 20.83 12.95
C PRO A 162 -9.76 20.70 13.93
N PHE A 163 -9.64 19.88 14.99
CA PHE A 163 -10.76 19.58 15.88
C PHE A 163 -11.26 20.78 16.69
N SER A 164 -10.37 21.69 17.05
CA SER A 164 -10.70 22.92 17.78
C SER A 164 -11.66 23.83 16.99
N LEU A 165 -11.76 23.70 15.66
CA LEU A 165 -12.78 24.40 14.87
C LEU A 165 -14.20 23.94 15.22
N LEU A 166 -14.37 22.67 15.62
CA LEU A 166 -15.65 22.09 16.01
C LEU A 166 -15.92 22.20 17.52
N TYR A 167 -14.88 22.03 18.35
CA TYR A 167 -15.02 21.90 19.81
C TYR A 167 -14.35 23.01 20.62
N GLY A 168 -13.67 23.99 20.00
CA GLY A 168 -12.99 25.06 20.73
C GLY A 168 -13.92 25.99 21.51
N ARG A 169 -15.19 26.08 21.10
CA ARG A 169 -16.25 26.79 21.85
C ARG A 169 -17.15 25.86 22.68
N ALA A 170 -16.96 24.55 22.56
CA ALA A 170 -17.75 23.57 23.30
C ALA A 170 -17.08 23.31 24.66
N SER A 171 -17.90 23.09 25.71
CA SER A 171 -17.36 22.65 26.99
C SER A 171 -16.76 21.24 26.89
N GLU A 172 -15.76 20.93 27.71
CA GLU A 172 -15.20 19.58 27.79
C GLU A 172 -16.27 18.52 28.09
N GLN A 173 -17.28 18.86 28.89
CA GLN A 173 -18.43 17.99 29.17
C GLN A 173 -19.25 17.68 27.90
N THR A 174 -19.39 18.67 27.00
CA THR A 174 -20.07 18.49 25.72
C THR A 174 -19.28 17.54 24.82
N ALA A 175 -17.95 17.73 24.72
CA ALA A 175 -17.06 16.85 23.97
C ALA A 175 -17.10 15.42 24.50
N ARG A 176 -17.06 15.25 25.83
CA ARG A 176 -17.13 13.95 26.49
C ARG A 176 -18.45 13.23 26.21
N ARG A 177 -19.58 13.95 26.25
CA ARG A 177 -20.90 13.40 25.94
C ARG A 177 -20.98 12.93 24.48
N ASP A 178 -20.45 13.72 23.56
CA ASP A 178 -20.44 13.38 22.13
C ASP A 178 -19.58 12.14 21.85
N LEU A 179 -18.36 12.08 22.41
CA LEU A 179 -17.50 10.89 22.31
C LEU A 179 -18.17 9.63 22.89
N LYS A 180 -18.80 9.76 24.08
CA LYS A 180 -19.51 8.63 24.71
C LYS A 180 -20.66 8.14 23.86
N ARG A 181 -21.44 9.04 23.24
CA ARG A 181 -22.55 8.69 22.36
C ARG A 181 -22.04 7.98 21.09
N LEU A 182 -21.03 8.55 20.43
CA LEU A 182 -20.46 7.97 19.21
C LEU A 182 -19.82 6.60 19.46
N SER A 183 -19.13 6.44 20.59
CA SER A 183 -18.60 5.14 21.01
C SER A 183 -19.73 4.15 21.35
N GLY A 184 -20.79 4.59 22.03
CA GLY A 184 -21.97 3.76 22.30
C GLY A 184 -22.74 3.33 21.04
N MET A 185 -22.59 4.05 19.93
CA MET A 185 -23.10 3.66 18.61
C MET A 185 -22.14 2.74 17.84
N GLY A 186 -20.99 2.37 18.42
CA GLY A 186 -19.96 1.57 17.77
C GLY A 186 -19.14 2.31 16.71
N LEU A 187 -19.36 3.61 16.52
CA LEU A 187 -18.67 4.44 15.51
C LEU A 187 -17.23 4.79 15.93
N LEU A 188 -16.96 4.80 17.24
CA LEU A 188 -15.63 5.02 17.81
C LEU A 188 -15.24 3.83 18.69
N ALA A 189 -14.01 3.36 18.53
CA ALA A 189 -13.40 2.35 19.39
C ALA A 189 -12.48 3.00 20.42
N PRO A 190 -12.41 2.49 21.66
CA PRO A 190 -11.45 2.96 22.66
C PRO A 190 -10.02 2.59 22.23
N SER A 191 -9.07 3.49 22.48
CA SER A 191 -7.64 3.29 22.22
C SER A 191 -6.81 3.91 23.34
N PRO A 192 -5.57 3.44 23.60
CA PRO A 192 -4.64 4.16 24.45
C PRO A 192 -4.53 5.63 23.99
N GLY A 193 -4.85 6.57 24.87
CA GLY A 193 -4.84 8.01 24.57
C GLY A 193 -6.16 8.62 24.08
N GLY A 194 -7.24 7.85 23.89
CA GLY A 194 -8.55 8.40 23.54
C GLY A 194 -9.44 7.45 22.75
N PHE A 195 -9.98 7.94 21.65
CA PHE A 195 -10.87 7.19 20.76
C PHE A 195 -10.34 7.22 19.32
N VAL A 196 -10.49 6.10 18.62
CA VAL A 196 -10.19 6.00 17.19
C VAL A 196 -11.46 5.69 16.42
N LEU A 197 -11.49 6.08 15.14
CA LEU A 197 -12.62 5.78 14.26
C LEU A 197 -12.73 4.27 14.06
N ASN A 198 -13.92 3.70 14.29
CA ASN A 198 -14.17 2.30 13.96
C ASN A 198 -14.46 2.17 12.46
N ARG A 199 -13.43 1.93 11.66
CA ARG A 199 -13.58 1.74 10.21
C ARG A 199 -14.27 0.42 9.82
N ARG A 200 -14.46 -0.49 10.77
CA ARG A 200 -15.10 -1.81 10.56
C ARG A 200 -16.55 -1.85 11.03
N VAL A 201 -17.15 -0.72 11.38
CA VAL A 201 -18.51 -0.67 11.94
C VAL A 201 -19.59 -1.28 11.02
N LEU A 202 -19.32 -1.38 9.72
CA LEU A 202 -20.23 -1.95 8.71
C LEU A 202 -19.85 -3.37 8.25
N CYS A 203 -18.68 -3.85 8.66
CA CYS A 203 -18.27 -5.23 8.44
C CYS A 203 -18.81 -6.03 9.63
N GLY A 204 -19.75 -6.96 9.40
CA GLY A 204 -20.55 -7.63 10.44
C GLY A 204 -19.81 -8.49 11.48
N GLU A 205 -18.55 -8.21 11.79
CA GLU A 205 -17.87 -8.72 12.98
C GLU A 205 -18.30 -7.89 14.19
N GLY A 206 -19.31 -8.41 14.88
CA GLY A 206 -19.71 -7.90 16.18
C GLY A 206 -18.54 -7.95 17.17
N GLY A 207 -18.41 -6.87 17.94
CA GLY A 207 -17.77 -6.92 19.24
C GLY A 207 -16.25 -6.79 19.22
N VAL A 208 -15.81 -5.65 19.73
CA VAL A 208 -14.64 -5.62 20.62
C VAL A 208 -14.66 -6.88 21.50
N SER A 209 -13.63 -7.72 21.38
CA SER A 209 -13.14 -8.54 22.49
C SER A 209 -11.77 -7.99 22.88
#